data_AF-A0A365KKG7-F1
#
_entry.id   AF-A0A365KKG7-F1
#
_cell.length_a   1.000
_cell.length_b   1.000
_cell.length_c   1.000
_cell.angle_alpha   90.00
_cell.angle_beta   90.00
_cell.angle_gamma   90.00
#
_symmetry.space_group_name_H-M   'P 1'
#
loop_
_entity.id
_entity.type
_entity.pdbx_description
1 polymer ?
#
loop_
_entity_poly.entity_id
_entity_poly.type
_entity_poly.pdbx_seq_one_letter_code
_entity_poly.pdbx_strand_id
1 'polypeptide(L)'
;MNATNSISKLLRKALAGINRAQITATSRCGKNCSRNGLGNPKRNVCRKRCRSRIANLKKKSKRYLPNWQLKRGEDMREIKFNFYNTRTREYTHWNDSNVGLNFSAFCTHEHLRFLQYTGLKDKNGVEIFEGHILSAFYGTQLTSVKWNKEFGLYEIDLQLSGGSEASEELLGNHLSVVEVIGNIYENPELLKV
;
A
#
# COMPACT_ATOMS: atom_id res chain seq x y z
N MET A 1 10.43 -11.57 15.36
CA MET A 1 11.12 -11.91 14.08
C MET A 1 10.05 -12.11 13.01
N ASN A 2 9.88 -11.16 12.10
CA ASN A 2 8.70 -11.08 11.25
C ASN A 2 8.79 -12.06 10.06
N ALA A 3 7.70 -12.77 9.76
CA ALA A 3 7.59 -13.78 8.71
C ALA A 3 7.98 -13.24 7.30
N THR A 4 7.78 -11.94 7.06
CA THR A 4 8.19 -11.21 5.85
C THR A 4 9.71 -11.19 5.62
N ASN A 5 10.49 -11.11 6.70
CA ASN A 5 11.96 -11.21 6.64
C ASN A 5 12.43 -12.64 6.33
N SER A 6 11.64 -13.65 6.71
CA SER A 6 11.96 -15.05 6.42
C SER A 6 11.66 -15.42 4.95
N ILE A 7 10.49 -15.00 4.44
CA ILE A 7 10.08 -15.22 3.04
C ILE A 7 11.00 -14.48 2.07
N SER A 8 11.35 -13.22 2.35
CA SER A 8 12.28 -12.46 1.50
C SER A 8 13.70 -13.05 1.50
N LYS A 9 14.16 -13.60 2.62
CA LYS A 9 15.46 -14.28 2.73
C LYS A 9 15.47 -15.61 1.97
N LEU A 10 14.37 -16.37 2.01
CA LEU A 10 14.19 -17.61 1.23
C LEU A 10 14.14 -17.33 -0.28
N LEU A 11 13.40 -16.31 -0.70
CA LEU A 11 13.34 -15.87 -2.11
C LEU A 11 14.71 -15.41 -2.61
N ARG A 12 15.46 -14.60 -1.84
CA ARG A 12 16.83 -14.20 -2.20
C ARG A 12 17.77 -15.39 -2.33
N LYS A 13 17.67 -16.39 -1.44
CA LYS A 13 18.46 -17.63 -1.53
C LYS A 13 18.09 -18.46 -2.76
N ALA A 14 16.80 -18.58 -3.09
CA ALA A 14 16.34 -19.29 -4.28
C ALA A 14 16.81 -18.60 -5.58
N LEU A 15 16.70 -17.27 -5.64
CA LEU A 15 17.20 -16.44 -6.74
C LEU A 15 18.72 -16.56 -6.92
N ALA A 16 19.47 -16.52 -5.81
CA ALA A 16 20.91 -16.72 -5.82
C ALA A 16 21.29 -18.13 -6.30
N GLY A 17 20.51 -19.15 -5.94
CA GLY A 17 20.68 -20.53 -6.41
C GLY A 17 20.44 -20.67 -7.92
N ILE A 18 19.39 -20.04 -8.45
CA ILE A 18 19.07 -20.03 -9.89
C ILE A 18 20.16 -19.30 -10.68
N ASN A 19 20.62 -18.14 -10.20
CA ASN A 19 21.71 -17.39 -10.83
C ASN A 19 23.02 -18.17 -10.81
N ARG A 20 23.37 -18.82 -9.69
CA ARG A 20 24.54 -19.73 -9.64
C ARG A 20 24.39 -20.84 -10.67
N ALA A 21 23.27 -21.56 -10.72
CA ALA A 21 23.06 -22.64 -11.68
C ALA A 21 23.18 -22.18 -13.15
N GLN A 22 22.68 -20.98 -13.47
CA GLN A 22 22.85 -20.37 -14.79
C GLN A 22 24.32 -20.04 -15.10
N ILE A 23 25.06 -19.47 -14.13
CA ILE A 23 26.49 -19.14 -14.27
C ILE A 23 27.34 -20.42 -14.45
N THR A 24 27.07 -21.48 -13.68
CA THR A 24 27.78 -22.76 -13.80
C THR A 24 27.49 -23.47 -15.13
N ALA A 25 26.25 -23.37 -15.63
CA ALA A 25 25.87 -23.92 -16.93
C ALA A 25 26.55 -23.16 -18.08
N THR A 26 26.66 -21.83 -17.99
CA THR A 26 27.35 -21.00 -18.98
C THR A 26 28.86 -21.26 -19.00
N SER A 27 29.49 -21.44 -17.84
CA SER A 27 30.94 -21.67 -17.73
C SER A 27 31.36 -23.07 -18.18
N ARG A 28 30.60 -24.13 -17.82
CA ARG A 28 30.82 -25.50 -18.33
C ARG A 28 30.63 -25.60 -19.84
N CYS A 29 29.61 -24.92 -20.36
CA CYS A 29 29.39 -24.85 -21.80
C CYS A 29 30.57 -24.19 -22.54
N GLY A 30 31.06 -23.04 -22.05
CA GLY A 30 32.19 -22.32 -22.65
C GLY A 30 33.44 -23.19 -22.74
N LYS A 31 33.76 -23.91 -21.65
CA LYS A 31 34.90 -24.85 -21.58
C LYS A 31 34.76 -26.05 -22.53
N ASN A 32 33.56 -26.59 -22.72
CA ASN A 32 33.33 -27.71 -23.64
C ASN A 32 33.40 -27.29 -25.11
N CYS A 33 32.92 -26.09 -25.46
CA CYS A 33 33.02 -25.58 -26.83
C CYS A 33 34.38 -24.94 -27.16
N SER A 34 35.32 -24.80 -26.20
CA SER A 34 36.70 -24.37 -26.47
C SER A 34 37.67 -25.53 -26.73
N ARG A 35 37.29 -26.77 -26.41
CA ARG A 35 38.09 -27.99 -26.67
C ARG A 35 38.16 -28.39 -28.15
N ASN A 36 37.19 -27.98 -28.95
CA ASN A 36 37.24 -28.12 -30.41
C ASN A 36 38.00 -26.89 -30.94
N GLY A 37 39.19 -27.05 -31.51
CA GLY A 37 40.07 -25.96 -31.97
C GLY A 37 39.40 -24.91 -32.87
N LEU A 38 40.08 -23.77 -33.09
CA LEU A 38 39.62 -22.71 -34.00
C LEU A 38 39.40 -23.28 -35.41
N GLY A 39 38.24 -22.98 -36.02
CA GLY A 39 37.87 -23.46 -37.37
C GLY A 39 37.05 -24.76 -37.45
N ASN A 40 36.88 -25.52 -36.35
CA ASN A 40 36.12 -26.79 -36.41
C ASN A 40 34.59 -26.56 -36.53
N PRO A 41 33.91 -27.11 -37.56
CA PRO A 41 32.45 -26.99 -37.72
C PRO A 41 31.66 -27.46 -36.49
N LYS A 42 32.15 -28.50 -35.79
CA LYS A 42 31.56 -29.04 -34.55
C LYS A 42 31.57 -28.01 -33.41
N ARG A 43 32.49 -27.04 -33.43
CA ARG A 43 32.56 -25.93 -32.47
C ARG A 43 31.39 -24.96 -32.62
N ASN A 44 31.03 -24.63 -33.86
CA ASN A 44 29.91 -23.73 -34.16
C ASN A 44 28.57 -24.38 -33.81
N VAL A 45 28.42 -25.68 -34.05
CA VAL A 45 27.25 -26.47 -33.62
C VAL A 45 27.14 -26.52 -32.09
N CYS A 46 28.25 -26.76 -31.38
CA CYS A 46 28.30 -26.73 -29.91
C CYS A 46 27.83 -25.37 -29.35
N ARG A 47 28.36 -24.27 -29.90
CA ARG A 47 27.99 -22.90 -29.47
C ARG A 47 26.52 -22.60 -29.71
N LYS A 48 25.95 -22.98 -30.87
CA LYS A 48 24.52 -22.80 -31.16
C LYS A 48 23.64 -23.57 -30.16
N ARG A 49 23.96 -24.84 -29.88
CA ARG A 49 23.22 -25.69 -28.94
C ARG A 49 23.26 -25.13 -27.52
N CYS A 50 24.40 -24.61 -27.10
CA CYS A 50 24.53 -23.95 -25.81
C CYS A 50 23.73 -22.65 -25.70
N ARG A 51 23.78 -21.77 -26.71
CA ARG A 51 22.98 -20.54 -26.71
C ARG A 51 21.50 -20.84 -26.58
N SER A 52 21.00 -21.85 -27.29
CA SER A 52 19.62 -22.31 -27.17
C SER A 52 19.29 -22.83 -25.76
N ARG A 53 20.18 -23.61 -25.15
CA ARG A 53 19.98 -24.15 -23.79
C ARG A 53 19.96 -23.04 -22.72
N ILE A 54 20.84 -22.06 -22.83
CA ILE A 54 20.87 -20.87 -21.95
C ILE A 54 19.60 -20.03 -22.16
N ALA A 55 19.17 -19.82 -23.40
CA ALA A 55 17.94 -19.09 -23.69
C ALA A 55 16.70 -19.80 -23.08
N ASN A 56 16.63 -21.12 -23.15
CA ASN A 56 15.56 -21.89 -22.52
C ASN A 56 15.60 -21.83 -20.98
N LEU A 57 16.79 -21.82 -20.37
CA LEU A 57 16.92 -21.62 -18.92
C LEU A 57 16.46 -20.23 -18.48
N LYS A 58 16.78 -19.19 -19.26
CA LYS A 58 16.30 -17.81 -19.00
C LYS A 58 14.79 -17.66 -19.20
N LYS A 59 14.21 -18.35 -20.20
CA LYS A 59 12.75 -18.41 -20.40
C LYS A 59 12.06 -19.13 -19.23
N LYS A 60 12.61 -20.24 -18.76
CA LYS A 60 12.09 -20.95 -17.58
C LYS A 60 12.18 -20.08 -16.33
N SER A 61 13.30 -19.40 -16.07
CA SER A 61 13.42 -18.52 -14.89
C SER A 61 12.39 -17.38 -14.92
N LYS A 62 12.15 -16.75 -16.09
CA LYS A 62 11.10 -15.73 -16.23
C LYS A 62 9.69 -16.27 -16.00
N ARG A 63 9.42 -17.54 -16.28
CA ARG A 63 8.10 -18.17 -16.09
C ARG A 63 7.76 -18.42 -14.61
N TYR A 64 8.77 -18.59 -13.75
CA TYR A 64 8.61 -18.85 -12.31
C TYR A 64 8.91 -17.63 -11.44
N LEU A 65 9.29 -16.50 -12.04
CA LEU A 65 9.40 -15.24 -11.32
C LEU A 65 8.03 -14.57 -11.37
N PRO A 66 7.31 -14.47 -10.24
CA PRO A 66 6.15 -13.61 -10.20
C PRO A 66 6.59 -12.21 -10.64
N ASN A 67 5.78 -11.56 -11.47
CA ASN A 67 6.09 -10.28 -12.12
C ASN A 67 6.03 -9.10 -11.12
N TRP A 68 6.53 -9.30 -9.90
CA TRP A 68 6.55 -8.37 -8.80
C TRP A 68 7.79 -7.48 -8.96
N GLN A 69 7.80 -6.70 -10.03
CA GLN A 69 8.65 -5.53 -10.07
C GLN A 69 7.98 -4.49 -9.19
N LEU A 70 8.41 -4.38 -7.93
CA LEU A 70 8.13 -3.18 -7.12
C LEU A 70 8.65 -1.99 -7.92
N LYS A 71 7.73 -1.22 -8.49
CA LYS A 71 8.09 0.03 -9.14
C LYS A 71 8.42 1.00 -8.00
N ARG A 72 9.67 1.41 -7.92
CA ARG A 72 10.12 2.36 -6.88
C ARG A 72 9.24 3.61 -6.95
N GLY A 73 8.45 3.85 -5.92
CA GLY A 73 7.67 5.08 -5.74
C GLY A 73 6.21 5.05 -6.19
N GLU A 74 5.74 4.03 -6.93
CA GLU A 74 4.31 3.95 -7.32
C GLU A 74 3.42 3.27 -6.26
N ASP A 75 4.00 2.47 -5.35
CA ASP A 75 3.26 1.69 -4.34
C ASP A 75 3.26 2.35 -2.94
N MET A 76 3.56 3.65 -2.84
CA MET A 76 3.61 4.35 -1.55
C MET A 76 2.24 4.95 -1.23
N ARG A 77 1.64 4.53 -0.11
CA ARG A 77 0.41 5.14 0.42
C ARG A 77 0.65 6.61 0.74
N GLU A 78 -0.27 7.48 0.31
CA GLU A 78 -0.27 8.89 0.69
C GLU A 78 -0.54 9.04 2.20
N ILE A 79 0.26 9.89 2.85
CA ILE A 79 0.12 10.21 4.28
C ILE A 79 -0.12 11.71 4.39
N LYS A 80 -1.32 12.09 4.83
CA LYS A 80 -1.75 13.46 5.08
C LYS A 80 -2.43 13.52 6.45
N PHE A 81 -2.35 14.68 7.10
CA PHE A 81 -3.01 14.91 8.38
C PHE A 81 -3.71 16.26 8.38
N ASN A 82 -4.99 16.25 8.71
CA ASN A 82 -5.63 17.45 9.24
C ASN A 82 -5.31 17.51 10.74
N PHE A 83 -5.47 18.68 11.36
CA PHE A 83 -5.35 18.77 12.80
C PHE A 83 -6.31 19.79 13.38
N TYR A 84 -6.76 19.50 14.60
CA TYR A 84 -7.59 20.37 15.39
C TYR A 84 -6.83 20.84 16.63
N ASN A 85 -6.78 22.16 16.84
CA ASN A 85 -6.17 22.76 18.00
C ASN A 85 -7.21 22.94 19.11
N THR A 86 -7.11 22.20 20.20
CA THR A 86 -8.08 22.26 21.31
C THR A 86 -8.01 23.57 22.09
N ARG A 87 -6.90 24.31 22.01
CA ARG A 87 -6.72 25.60 22.70
C ARG A 87 -7.34 26.75 21.94
N THR A 88 -7.09 26.84 20.63
CA THR A 88 -7.64 27.90 19.77
C THR A 88 -9.01 27.54 19.20
N ARG A 89 -9.37 26.25 19.22
CA ARG A 89 -10.57 25.66 18.60
C ARG A 89 -10.60 25.82 17.09
N GLU A 90 -9.42 25.85 16.48
CA GLU A 90 -9.24 25.96 15.04
C GLU A 90 -9.01 24.59 14.43
N TYR A 91 -9.71 24.32 13.33
CA TYR A 91 -9.46 23.18 12.46
C TYR A 91 -8.58 23.63 11.29
N THR A 92 -7.57 22.85 10.95
CA THR A 92 -6.68 23.16 9.83
C THR A 92 -6.59 21.97 8.89
N HIS A 93 -6.95 22.21 7.64
CA HIS A 93 -6.82 21.21 6.57
C HIS A 93 -5.37 21.09 6.12
N TRP A 94 -4.99 19.89 5.68
CA TRP A 94 -3.67 19.62 5.11
C TRP A 94 -3.31 20.56 3.95
N ASN A 95 -4.27 20.92 3.09
CA ASN A 95 -4.01 21.77 1.92
C ASN A 95 -3.91 23.26 2.25
N ASP A 96 -4.59 23.71 3.31
CA ASP A 96 -4.48 25.10 3.80
C ASP A 96 -3.22 25.30 4.64
N SER A 97 -2.59 24.18 5.01
CA SER A 97 -1.37 24.16 5.78
C SER A 97 -0.18 24.55 4.90
N ASN A 98 0.17 25.83 4.88
CA ASN A 98 1.57 26.27 4.74
C ASN A 98 2.46 25.80 5.93
N VAL A 99 1.89 25.00 6.84
CA VAL A 99 2.50 24.63 8.09
C VAL A 99 3.48 23.49 7.82
N GLY A 100 4.73 23.88 7.60
CA GLY A 100 5.88 23.04 7.96
C GLY A 100 5.85 22.80 9.46
N LEU A 101 4.89 21.99 9.95
CA LEU A 101 4.91 21.48 11.30
C LEU A 101 6.17 20.64 11.40
N ASN A 102 7.16 21.19 12.11
CA ASN A 102 8.36 20.45 12.43
C ASN A 102 7.91 19.15 13.11
N PHE A 103 8.57 18.03 12.79
CA PHE A 103 8.20 16.72 13.34
C PHE A 103 8.18 16.72 14.89
N SER A 104 8.90 17.67 15.51
CA SER A 104 8.88 17.95 16.95
C SER A 104 7.52 18.44 17.49
N ALA A 105 6.68 19.06 16.67
CA ALA A 105 5.34 19.51 17.05
C ALA A 105 4.42 18.33 17.42
N PHE A 106 4.59 17.17 16.76
CA PHE A 106 3.83 15.95 17.06
C PHE A 106 4.04 15.42 18.48
N CYS A 107 5.20 15.71 19.10
CA CYS A 107 5.57 15.17 20.41
C CYS A 107 5.37 16.15 21.56
N THR A 108 5.16 17.45 21.26
CA THR A 108 5.22 18.51 22.28
C THR A 108 3.90 19.25 22.47
N HIS A 109 2.94 19.08 21.56
CA HIS A 109 1.68 19.83 21.59
C HIS A 109 0.50 18.88 21.89
N GLU A 110 0.28 18.58 23.17
CA GLU A 110 -0.86 17.76 23.63
C GLU A 110 -2.24 18.33 23.25
N HIS A 111 -2.29 19.63 22.92
CA HIS A 111 -3.48 20.33 22.47
C HIS A 111 -3.77 20.16 20.97
N LEU A 112 -2.87 19.52 20.20
CA LEU A 112 -3.12 19.21 18.79
C LEU A 112 -3.68 17.79 18.67
N ARG A 113 -4.86 17.68 18.05
CA ARG A 113 -5.46 16.41 17.63
C ARG A 113 -5.17 16.21 16.16
N PHE A 114 -4.35 15.21 15.83
CA PHE A 114 -4.08 14.83 14.44
C PHE A 114 -5.17 13.89 13.93
N LEU A 115 -5.57 14.10 12.68
CA LEU A 115 -6.65 13.37 12.01
C LEU A 115 -6.11 12.86 10.67
N GLN A 116 -5.88 11.56 10.60
CA GLN A 116 -5.19 10.97 9.45
C GLN A 116 -6.10 10.82 8.23
N TYR A 117 -5.53 11.03 7.04
CA TYR A 117 -6.17 10.64 5.79
C TYR A 117 -6.29 9.11 5.67
N THR A 118 -7.50 8.64 5.38
CA THR A 118 -7.79 7.21 5.28
C THR A 118 -7.15 6.54 4.07
N GLY A 119 -6.81 7.31 3.03
CA GLY A 119 -6.44 6.78 1.71
C GLY A 119 -7.62 6.55 0.78
N LEU A 120 -8.84 6.85 1.24
CA LEU A 120 -10.09 6.61 0.53
C LEU A 120 -10.81 7.92 0.21
N LYS A 121 -11.61 7.89 -0.85
CA LYS A 121 -12.44 9.01 -1.30
C LYS A 121 -13.91 8.63 -1.29
N ASP A 122 -14.77 9.60 -1.02
CA ASP A 122 -16.22 9.43 -1.06
C ASP A 122 -16.76 9.38 -2.51
N LYS A 123 -18.08 9.28 -2.67
CA LYS A 123 -18.74 9.20 -3.98
C LYS A 123 -18.48 10.42 -4.87
N ASN A 124 -18.18 11.57 -4.27
CA ASN A 124 -17.91 12.85 -4.96
C ASN A 124 -16.41 13.09 -5.19
N GLY A 125 -15.55 12.14 -4.79
CA GLY A 125 -14.10 12.24 -4.92
C GLY A 125 -13.42 13.05 -3.82
N VAL A 126 -14.13 13.37 -2.73
CA VAL A 126 -13.59 14.08 -1.57
C VAL A 126 -12.77 13.12 -0.71
N GLU A 127 -11.59 13.57 -0.26
CA GLU A 127 -10.71 12.79 0.61
C GLU A 127 -11.32 12.62 2.02
N ILE A 128 -11.36 11.38 2.51
CA ILE A 128 -11.94 11.06 3.82
C ILE A 128 -10.84 11.03 4.88
N PHE A 129 -11.00 11.81 5.95
CA PHE A 129 -10.10 11.85 7.11
C PHE A 129 -10.79 11.30 8.36
N GLU A 130 -10.00 10.93 9.36
CA GLU A 130 -10.51 10.61 10.70
C GLU A 130 -11.38 11.73 11.26
N GLY A 131 -12.49 11.39 11.92
CA GLY A 131 -13.43 12.35 12.48
C GLY A 131 -14.35 13.04 11.46
N HIS A 132 -14.26 12.72 10.15
CA HIS A 132 -15.27 13.13 9.18
C HIS A 132 -16.61 12.44 9.44
N ILE A 133 -17.70 13.20 9.30
CA ILE A 133 -19.08 12.73 9.39
C ILE A 133 -19.58 12.43 7.97
N LEU A 134 -20.18 11.27 7.80
CA LEU A 134 -20.63 10.78 6.50
C LEU A 134 -22.15 10.71 6.43
N SER A 135 -22.71 10.93 5.24
CA SER A 135 -24.13 10.69 4.98
C SER A 135 -24.28 9.56 3.97
N ALA A 136 -25.19 8.61 4.23
CA ALA A 136 -25.60 7.60 3.27
C ALA A 136 -26.98 7.90 2.67
N PHE A 137 -27.34 7.14 1.62
CA PHE A 137 -28.64 7.24 0.97
C PHE A 137 -29.80 7.17 1.97
N TYR A 138 -30.84 7.96 1.69
CA TYR A 138 -32.09 8.09 2.45
C TYR A 138 -32.04 8.89 3.76
N GLY A 139 -31.00 9.71 3.98
CA GLY A 139 -30.95 10.65 5.11
C GLY A 139 -30.58 10.00 6.45
N THR A 140 -30.21 8.72 6.43
CA THR A 140 -29.61 8.02 7.56
C THR A 140 -28.20 8.58 7.77
N GLN A 141 -27.99 9.29 8.89
CA GLN A 141 -26.68 9.82 9.26
C GLN A 141 -25.75 8.66 9.60
N LEU A 142 -24.57 8.65 8.99
CA LEU A 142 -23.49 7.75 9.35
C LEU A 142 -22.53 8.50 10.26
N THR A 143 -22.17 7.87 11.37
CA THR A 143 -21.29 8.46 12.36
C THR A 143 -19.87 8.63 11.84
N SER A 144 -19.11 9.43 12.60
CA SER A 144 -17.71 9.77 12.37
C SER A 144 -16.81 8.57 12.03
N VAL A 145 -15.90 8.76 11.08
CA VAL A 145 -14.83 7.81 10.73
C VAL A 145 -13.82 7.64 11.87
N LYS A 146 -13.52 6.40 12.26
CA LYS A 146 -12.60 6.04 13.36
C LYS A 146 -11.55 5.01 12.94
N TRP A 147 -10.42 4.98 13.65
CA TRP A 147 -9.39 3.95 13.47
C TRP A 147 -9.54 2.85 14.51
N ASN A 148 -9.85 1.65 14.06
CA ASN A 148 -9.91 0.46 14.90
C ASN A 148 -8.50 -0.09 15.13
N LYS A 149 -8.02 -0.01 16.37
CA LYS A 149 -6.66 -0.45 16.74
C LYS A 149 -6.50 -1.96 16.79
N GLU A 150 -7.58 -2.70 17.02
CA GLU A 150 -7.56 -4.15 17.13
C GLU A 150 -7.40 -4.79 15.74
N PHE A 151 -8.16 -4.30 14.77
CA PHE A 151 -8.14 -4.83 13.40
C PHE A 151 -7.26 -4.05 12.43
N GLY A 152 -6.81 -2.85 12.80
CA GLY A 152 -5.93 -2.02 11.98
C GLY A 152 -6.60 -1.50 10.70
N LEU A 153 -7.84 -1.03 10.83
CA LEU A 153 -8.68 -0.57 9.72
C LEU A 153 -9.52 0.65 10.12
N TYR A 154 -10.10 1.33 9.14
CA TYR A 154 -11.04 2.42 9.37
C TYR A 154 -12.47 1.91 9.41
N GLU A 155 -13.21 2.30 10.43
CA GLU A 155 -14.60 1.93 10.66
C GLU A 155 -15.51 3.16 10.71
N ILE A 156 -16.80 2.89 10.53
CA ILE A 156 -17.89 3.85 10.67
C ILE A 156 -18.97 3.22 11.55
N ASP A 157 -19.66 4.03 12.36
CA ASP A 157 -20.85 3.55 13.06
C ASP A 157 -22.08 3.88 12.21
N LEU A 158 -22.84 2.85 11.84
CA LEU A 158 -24.14 3.03 11.20
C LEU A 158 -25.22 3.10 12.27
N GLN A 159 -25.88 4.26 12.39
CA GLN A 159 -27.14 4.36 13.10
C GLN A 159 -28.27 4.26 12.08
N LEU A 160 -28.89 3.09 11.96
CA LEU A 160 -30.09 2.91 11.15
C LEU A 160 -31.27 3.61 11.83
N SER A 161 -32.00 4.43 11.08
CA SER A 161 -33.22 5.09 11.55
C SER A 161 -34.23 4.04 12.05
N GLY A 162 -34.42 3.97 13.37
CA GLY A 162 -35.33 3.03 14.04
C GLY A 162 -34.69 1.78 14.66
N GLY A 163 -33.36 1.61 14.58
CA GLY A 163 -32.62 0.56 15.30
C GLY A 163 -31.96 1.10 16.56
N SER A 164 -31.99 0.34 17.66
CA SER A 164 -31.37 0.72 18.94
C SER A 164 -29.86 0.46 19.01
N GLU A 165 -29.29 -0.24 18.03
CA GLU A 165 -27.89 -0.67 18.05
C GLU A 165 -27.15 -0.08 16.85
N ALA A 166 -26.08 0.67 17.14
CA ALA A 166 -25.12 1.10 16.14
C ALA A 166 -24.25 -0.09 15.74
N SER A 167 -24.14 -0.38 14.45
CA SER A 167 -23.24 -1.42 13.94
C SER A 167 -21.94 -0.79 13.44
N GLU A 168 -20.81 -1.28 13.94
CA GLU A 168 -19.46 -0.94 13.45
C GLU A 168 -19.23 -1.64 12.10
N GLU A 169 -19.00 -0.87 11.04
CA GLU A 169 -18.78 -1.39 9.68
C GLU A 169 -17.49 -0.84 9.07
N LEU A 170 -16.92 -1.61 8.15
CA LEU A 170 -15.71 -1.23 7.42
C LEU A 170 -15.99 -0.06 6.46
N LEU A 171 -15.28 1.05 6.61
CA LEU A 171 -15.44 2.23 5.74
C LEU A 171 -15.35 1.89 4.25
N GLY A 172 -14.43 1.01 3.88
CA GLY A 172 -14.18 0.59 2.49
C GLY A 172 -15.39 -0.02 1.80
N ASN A 173 -16.36 -0.56 2.53
CA ASN A 173 -17.55 -1.19 1.96
C ASN A 173 -18.61 -0.17 1.49
N HIS A 174 -18.49 1.09 1.89
CA HIS A 174 -19.55 2.08 1.71
C HIS A 174 -19.16 3.27 0.81
N LEU A 175 -17.96 3.28 0.22
CA LEU A 175 -17.43 4.43 -0.54
C LEU A 175 -18.30 4.88 -1.71
N SER A 176 -19.06 3.97 -2.33
CA SER A 176 -19.95 4.29 -3.45
C SER A 176 -21.25 4.98 -3.02
N VAL A 177 -21.57 4.98 -1.72
CA VAL A 177 -22.86 5.44 -1.18
C VAL A 177 -22.73 6.57 -0.17
N VAL A 178 -21.52 6.81 0.36
CA VAL A 178 -21.27 7.85 1.36
C VAL A 178 -20.82 9.17 0.74
N GLU A 179 -21.12 10.25 1.45
CA GLU A 179 -20.68 11.61 1.16
C GLU A 179 -20.19 12.27 2.45
N VAL A 180 -19.06 12.97 2.39
CA VAL A 180 -18.58 13.79 3.52
C VAL A 180 -19.48 15.02 3.65
N ILE A 181 -20.14 15.16 4.81
CA ILE A 181 -21.04 16.29 5.10
C ILE A 181 -20.48 17.27 6.14
N GLY A 182 -19.38 16.91 6.82
CA GLY A 182 -18.75 17.72 7.85
C GLY A 182 -17.75 16.92 8.66
N ASN A 183 -17.34 17.46 9.81
CA ASN A 183 -16.51 16.74 10.77
C ASN A 183 -16.90 17.09 12.22
N ILE A 184 -16.44 16.26 13.16
CA ILE A 184 -16.81 16.38 14.58
C ILE A 184 -16.35 17.68 15.27
N TYR A 185 -15.45 18.45 14.64
CA TYR A 185 -14.88 19.67 15.22
C TYR A 185 -15.53 20.93 14.67
N GLU A 186 -15.72 21.01 13.34
CA GLU A 186 -16.35 22.15 12.67
C GLU A 186 -17.88 22.06 12.68
N ASN A 187 -18.44 20.84 12.69
CA ASN A 187 -19.88 20.59 12.62
C ASN A 187 -20.41 19.69 13.77
N PRO A 188 -20.17 20.05 15.04
CA PRO A 188 -20.64 19.26 16.18
C PRO A 188 -22.17 19.14 16.26
N GLU A 189 -22.92 20.03 15.62
CA GLU A 189 -24.38 19.99 15.51
C GLU A 189 -24.90 18.77 14.73
N LEU A 190 -24.10 18.23 13.80
CA LEU A 190 -24.49 17.07 12.98
C LEU A 190 -24.53 15.75 13.79
N LEU A 191 -24.01 15.74 15.02
CA LEU A 191 -24.02 14.58 15.92
C LEU A 191 -25.20 14.59 16.90
N LYS A 192 -26.00 15.66 16.93
CA LYS A 192 -27.15 15.80 17.84
C LYS A 192 -28.40 15.29 17.14
N VAL A 193 -28.76 14.02 17.41
CA VAL A 193 -30.03 13.40 17.01
C VAL A 193 -30.91 13.23 18.23
#